data_AF-A0A383EWU5-F1
#
_entry.id   AF-A0A383EWU5-F1
#
_cell.length_a   1.000
_cell.length_b   1.000
_cell.length_c   1.000
_cell.angle_alpha   90.00
_cell.angle_beta   90.00
_cell.angle_gamma   90.00
#
_symmetry.space_group_name_H-M   'P 1'
#
loop_
_entity.id
_entity.type
_entity.pdbx_description
1 polymer ?
#
loop_
_entity_poly.entity_id
_entity_poly.type
_entity_poly.pdbx_seq_one_letter_code
_entity_poly.pdbx_strand_id
1 'polypeptide(L)'
;CERVFNPIVRNKPVVVLSNNDGCVIARSNEAKVLGIQMGAPAFKNRHIFKKYGVYIFSTNFALYGDFSSRVMSVLAEAVPQIEIYSIDEAFMDYSGLPEPMKHALGLRNKVMQWTGIPTSIGIAETKTLAKVANRIAKKEVQSGVFWLHCPDMIRDYLKRLPVSKLWGVGQRHAAKLELYGIQTAYELTQRSDSWIQKHMSIVGLKMVKELRGIPCYKLGTAWQRKKS
;
A
#
# COMPACT_ATOMS: atom_id res chain seq x y z
N CYS A 1 -4.08 14.62 3.44
CA CYS A 1 -4.74 15.78 2.83
C CYS A 1 -5.50 16.59 3.89
N GLU A 2 -6.64 16.12 4.42
CA GLU A 2 -7.45 16.91 5.40
C GLU A 2 -6.65 17.43 6.60
N ARG A 3 -5.83 16.58 7.24
CA ARG A 3 -4.99 16.96 8.39
C ARG A 3 -3.86 17.94 8.06
N VAL A 4 -3.45 17.99 6.79
CA VAL A 4 -2.45 18.95 6.32
C VAL A 4 -3.12 20.30 6.11
N PHE A 5 -4.28 20.28 5.44
CA PHE A 5 -5.05 21.48 5.12
C PHE A 5 -5.70 22.12 6.35
N ASN A 6 -6.24 21.31 7.27
CA ASN A 6 -6.85 21.75 8.51
C ASN A 6 -6.08 21.18 9.73
N PRO A 7 -5.23 21.99 10.39
CA PRO A 7 -4.46 21.57 11.56
C PRO A 7 -5.31 21.16 12.77
N ILE A 8 -6.55 21.65 12.91
CA ILE A 8 -7.44 21.38 14.06
C ILE A 8 -7.73 19.88 14.18
N VAL A 9 -7.81 19.17 13.05
CA VAL A 9 -8.12 17.73 13.02
C VAL A 9 -6.87 16.84 13.11
N ARG A 10 -5.69 17.41 13.35
CA ARG A 10 -4.48 16.62 13.62
C ARG A 10 -4.66 15.82 14.91
N ASN A 11 -4.29 14.55 14.85
CA ASN A 11 -4.40 13.60 15.97
C ASN A 11 -5.82 13.41 16.51
N LYS A 12 -6.84 13.68 15.66
CA LYS A 12 -8.26 13.45 15.95
C LYS A 12 -8.79 12.29 15.10
N PRO A 13 -9.89 11.63 15.52
CA PRO A 13 -10.57 10.66 14.66
C PRO A 13 -11.19 11.39 13.47
N VAL A 14 -10.69 11.07 12.27
CA VAL A 14 -11.15 11.66 11.00
C VAL A 14 -11.55 10.55 10.04
N VAL A 15 -12.68 10.74 9.36
CA VAL A 15 -13.10 9.91 8.22
C VAL A 15 -13.41 10.79 7.01
N VAL A 16 -13.12 10.28 5.82
CA VAL A 16 -13.59 10.83 4.55
C VAL A 16 -14.59 9.86 3.96
N LEU A 17 -15.75 10.36 3.53
CA LEU A 17 -16.82 9.58 2.92
C LEU A 17 -16.78 9.70 1.40
N SER A 18 -17.32 8.69 0.70
CA SER A 18 -17.44 8.62 -0.76
C SER A 18 -18.31 9.74 -1.33
N ASN A 19 -18.43 9.81 -2.66
CA ASN A 19 -19.50 10.60 -3.29
C ASN A 19 -20.86 10.21 -2.69
N ASN A 20 -21.70 11.21 -2.44
CA ASN A 20 -22.97 11.11 -1.73
C ASN A 20 -22.86 10.60 -0.28
N ASP A 21 -21.67 10.63 0.32
CA ASP A 21 -21.40 10.30 1.72
C ASP A 21 -21.88 8.89 2.16
N GLY A 22 -21.93 7.96 1.20
CA GLY A 22 -22.47 6.61 1.43
C GLY A 22 -21.55 5.72 2.27
N CYS A 23 -20.25 5.73 1.98
CA CYS A 23 -19.27 4.81 2.58
C CYS A 23 -18.00 5.52 3.03
N VAL A 24 -17.33 4.99 4.06
CA VAL A 24 -16.02 5.46 4.52
C VAL A 24 -14.93 5.05 3.51
N ILE A 25 -14.23 6.02 2.91
CA ILE A 25 -13.17 5.78 1.91
C ILE A 25 -11.77 6.12 2.40
N ALA A 26 -11.65 6.90 3.49
CA ALA A 26 -10.39 7.12 4.18
C ALA A 26 -10.64 7.27 5.69
N ARG A 27 -9.64 6.89 6.49
CA ARG A 27 -9.74 6.93 7.96
C ARG A 27 -8.37 7.18 8.61
N SER A 28 -8.36 8.05 9.60
CA SER A 28 -7.19 8.30 10.44
C SER A 28 -6.87 7.10 11.33
N ASN A 29 -5.69 7.08 11.95
CA ASN A 29 -5.33 5.97 12.85
C ASN A 29 -6.23 5.94 14.09
N GLU A 30 -6.60 7.11 14.59
CA GLU A 30 -7.53 7.29 15.70
C GLU A 30 -8.91 6.72 15.35
N ALA A 31 -9.42 6.95 14.13
CA ALA A 31 -10.67 6.36 13.66
C ALA A 31 -10.59 4.83 13.48
N LYS A 32 -9.41 4.27 13.14
CA LYS A 32 -9.21 2.80 13.07
C LYS A 32 -9.32 2.15 14.45
N VAL A 33 -8.79 2.80 15.49
CA VAL A 33 -8.87 2.32 16.88
C VAL A 33 -10.33 2.23 17.35
N LEU A 34 -11.19 3.13 16.87
CA LEU A 34 -12.64 3.09 17.13
C LEU A 34 -13.39 1.98 16.37
N GLY A 35 -12.69 1.14 15.60
CA GLY A 35 -13.31 0.02 14.87
C GLY A 35 -13.98 0.39 13.54
N ILE A 36 -13.93 1.66 13.12
CA ILE A 36 -14.54 2.11 11.85
C ILE A 36 -13.81 1.46 10.69
N GLN A 37 -14.47 0.57 9.94
CA GLN A 37 -13.85 -0.18 8.84
C GLN A 37 -13.78 0.62 7.53
N MET A 38 -12.79 0.28 6.69
CA MET A 38 -12.71 0.82 5.32
C MET A 38 -13.86 0.26 4.47
N GLY A 39 -14.51 1.10 3.68
CA GLY A 39 -15.67 0.73 2.86
C GLY A 39 -16.96 0.52 3.64
N ALA A 40 -16.96 0.75 4.96
CA ALA A 40 -18.15 0.60 5.77
C ALA A 40 -19.19 1.67 5.43
N PRO A 41 -20.49 1.33 5.36
CA PRO A 41 -21.54 2.32 5.17
C PRO A 41 -21.55 3.34 6.31
N ALA A 42 -21.59 4.63 5.96
CA ALA A 42 -21.54 5.73 6.94
C ALA A 42 -22.72 5.67 7.92
N PHE A 43 -23.91 5.31 7.43
CA PHE A 43 -25.12 5.20 8.26
C PHE A 43 -24.96 4.19 9.42
N LYS A 44 -24.27 3.06 9.18
CA LYS A 44 -24.01 2.05 10.22
C LYS A 44 -23.07 2.55 11.31
N ASN A 45 -22.24 3.54 11.01
CA ASN A 45 -21.24 4.09 11.94
C ASN A 45 -21.67 5.40 12.61
N ARG A 46 -22.88 5.93 12.33
CA ARG A 46 -23.38 7.21 12.88
C ARG A 46 -23.28 7.30 14.40
N HIS A 47 -23.59 6.21 15.10
CA HIS A 47 -23.53 6.14 16.56
C HIS A 47 -22.08 6.31 17.08
N ILE A 48 -21.09 5.65 16.44
CA ILE A 48 -19.67 5.81 16.75
C ILE A 48 -19.23 7.25 16.46
N PHE A 49 -19.64 7.80 15.31
CA PHE A 49 -19.27 9.15 14.92
C PHE A 49 -19.70 10.19 15.96
N LYS A 50 -20.96 10.12 16.40
CA LYS A 50 -21.50 11.03 17.42
C LYS A 50 -20.84 10.80 18.78
N LYS A 51 -20.71 9.54 19.21
CA LYS A 51 -20.18 9.18 20.54
C LYS A 51 -18.74 9.67 20.75
N TYR A 52 -17.90 9.58 19.73
CA TYR A 52 -16.47 9.90 19.82
C TYR A 52 -16.07 11.22 19.14
N GLY A 53 -17.04 12.02 18.69
CA GLY A 53 -16.77 13.29 18.01
C GLY A 53 -15.89 13.13 16.77
N VAL A 54 -16.20 12.13 15.93
CA VAL A 54 -15.44 11.86 14.70
C VAL A 54 -15.68 12.98 13.71
N TYR A 55 -14.60 13.57 13.20
CA TYR A 55 -14.66 14.56 12.12
C TYR A 55 -14.94 13.84 10.81
N ILE A 56 -16.02 14.26 10.13
CA ILE A 56 -16.50 13.65 8.89
C ILE A 56 -16.32 14.68 7.78
N PHE A 57 -15.65 14.27 6.69
CA PHE A 57 -15.51 15.08 5.49
C PHE A 57 -16.12 14.33 4.30
N SER A 58 -16.84 15.05 3.45
CA SER A 58 -17.20 14.54 2.11
C SER A 58 -15.94 14.53 1.22
N THR A 59 -15.93 13.69 0.18
CA THR A 59 -14.77 13.60 -0.72
C THR A 59 -14.45 14.95 -1.38
N ASN A 60 -13.19 15.39 -1.30
CA ASN A 60 -12.68 16.55 -2.03
C ASN A 60 -11.61 16.12 -3.06
N PHE A 61 -12.05 15.74 -4.27
CA PHE A 61 -11.13 15.24 -5.31
C PHE A 61 -10.09 16.27 -5.76
N ALA A 62 -10.45 17.55 -5.83
CA ALA A 62 -9.53 18.61 -6.24
C ALA A 62 -8.35 18.72 -5.25
N LEU A 63 -8.67 18.76 -3.96
CA LEU A 63 -7.67 18.77 -2.89
C LEU A 63 -6.78 17.52 -2.92
N TYR A 64 -7.38 16.34 -3.08
CA TYR A 64 -6.63 15.09 -3.06
C TYR A 64 -5.77 14.91 -4.31
N GLY A 65 -6.26 15.35 -5.46
CA GLY A 65 -5.52 15.37 -6.73
C GLY A 65 -4.32 16.33 -6.67
N ASP A 66 -4.48 17.51 -6.10
CA ASP A 66 -3.38 18.47 -5.91
C ASP A 66 -2.28 17.90 -4.99
N PHE A 67 -2.64 17.35 -3.82
CA PHE A 67 -1.67 16.69 -2.94
C PHE A 67 -0.98 15.50 -3.61
N SER A 68 -1.72 14.67 -4.34
CA SER A 68 -1.17 13.56 -5.13
C SER A 68 -0.14 14.08 -6.13
N SER A 69 -0.50 15.08 -6.92
CA SER A 69 0.39 15.65 -7.93
C SER A 69 1.71 16.12 -7.31
N ARG A 70 1.64 16.87 -6.20
CA ARG A 70 2.82 17.35 -5.47
C ARG A 70 3.71 16.21 -4.97
N VAL A 71 3.12 15.18 -4.37
CA VAL A 71 3.89 14.01 -3.91
C VAL A 71 4.55 13.31 -5.10
N MET A 72 3.81 13.05 -6.17
CA MET A 72 4.33 12.34 -7.34
C MET A 72 5.43 13.14 -8.05
N SER A 73 5.34 14.47 -8.13
CA SER A 73 6.41 15.31 -8.66
C SER A 73 7.71 15.17 -7.86
N VAL A 74 7.63 15.24 -6.52
CA VAL A 74 8.81 15.06 -5.65
C VAL A 74 9.44 13.68 -5.83
N LEU A 75 8.63 12.64 -6.01
CA LEU A 75 9.12 11.28 -6.28
C LEU A 75 9.78 11.18 -7.66
N ALA A 76 9.14 11.74 -8.70
CA ALA A 76 9.62 11.67 -10.08
C ALA A 76 10.98 12.36 -10.27
N GLU A 77 11.23 13.46 -9.56
CA GLU A 77 12.53 14.15 -9.58
C GLU A 77 13.65 13.35 -8.92
N ALA A 78 13.31 12.40 -8.03
CA ALA A 78 14.29 11.72 -7.20
C ALA A 78 14.80 10.41 -7.79
N VAL A 79 14.19 9.90 -8.86
CA VAL A 79 14.56 8.60 -9.44
C VAL A 79 14.55 8.65 -10.96
N PRO A 80 15.33 7.78 -11.65
CA PRO A 80 15.39 7.78 -13.12
C PRO A 80 14.06 7.44 -13.78
N GLN A 81 13.28 6.53 -13.18
CA GLN A 81 11.99 6.10 -13.70
C GLN A 81 10.99 5.89 -12.57
N ILE A 82 9.74 6.30 -12.80
CA ILE A 82 8.61 6.13 -11.90
C ILE A 82 7.38 5.64 -12.67
N GLU A 83 6.63 4.74 -12.05
CA GLU A 83 5.30 4.32 -12.49
C GLU A 83 4.28 4.72 -11.42
N ILE A 84 3.44 5.69 -11.73
CA ILE A 84 2.29 6.03 -10.88
C ILE A 84 1.32 4.85 -10.92
N TYR A 85 1.09 4.21 -9.76
CA TYR A 85 0.23 3.05 -9.64
C TYR A 85 -1.20 3.45 -9.23
N SER A 86 -1.32 4.47 -8.39
CA SER A 86 -2.59 5.05 -7.95
C SER A 86 -2.38 6.48 -7.43
N ILE A 87 -3.43 7.12 -6.90
CA ILE A 87 -3.37 8.50 -6.38
C ILE A 87 -2.42 8.68 -5.19
N ASP A 88 -2.16 7.61 -4.42
CA ASP A 88 -1.30 7.67 -3.24
C ASP A 88 -0.12 6.68 -3.32
N GLU A 89 0.16 6.12 -4.50
CA GLU A 89 1.18 5.09 -4.64
C GLU A 89 1.87 5.08 -6.02
N ALA A 90 3.19 4.89 -6.00
CA ALA A 90 4.01 4.71 -7.18
C ALA A 90 5.06 3.61 -6.97
N PHE A 91 5.51 3.00 -8.06
CA PHE A 91 6.73 2.21 -8.10
C PHE A 91 7.86 3.07 -8.66
N MET A 92 9.06 2.95 -8.09
CA MET A 92 10.22 3.73 -8.47
C MET A 92 11.36 2.77 -8.85
N ASP A 93 12.12 3.12 -9.88
CA ASP A 93 13.35 2.41 -10.20
C ASP A 93 14.47 2.87 -9.27
N TYR A 94 15.03 1.94 -8.50
CA TYR A 94 16.18 2.18 -7.63
C TYR A 94 17.46 1.54 -8.19
N SER A 95 17.40 0.96 -9.40
CA SER A 95 18.55 0.35 -10.06
C SER A 95 19.65 1.37 -10.27
N GLY A 96 20.87 1.05 -9.84
CA GLY A 96 22.04 1.92 -9.98
C GLY A 96 22.11 3.12 -9.03
N LEU A 97 21.12 3.32 -8.14
CA LEU A 97 21.20 4.38 -7.13
C LEU A 97 22.17 3.98 -5.99
N PRO A 98 23.15 4.84 -5.64
CA PRO A 98 24.03 4.59 -4.51
C PRO A 98 23.28 4.73 -3.18
N GLU A 99 23.67 3.95 -2.18
CA GLU A 99 23.11 4.00 -0.82
C GLU A 99 21.55 4.04 -0.78
N PRO A 100 20.84 3.06 -1.35
CA PRO A 100 19.39 3.13 -1.59
C PRO A 100 18.55 3.43 -0.35
N MET A 101 18.97 2.94 0.82
CA MET A 101 18.33 3.24 2.11
C MET A 101 18.45 4.71 2.51
N LYS A 102 19.65 5.30 2.39
CA LYS A 102 19.89 6.71 2.71
C LYS A 102 19.15 7.62 1.74
N HIS A 103 19.17 7.27 0.46
CA HIS A 103 18.40 7.96 -0.58
C HIS A 103 16.89 7.96 -0.25
N ALA A 104 16.32 6.79 0.05
CA ALA A 104 14.90 6.67 0.38
C ALA A 104 14.52 7.44 1.66
N LEU A 105 15.37 7.45 2.69
CA LEU A 105 15.15 8.26 3.89
C LEU A 105 15.14 9.76 3.57
N GLY A 106 16.10 10.23 2.77
CA GLY A 106 16.15 11.60 2.29
C GLY A 106 14.90 11.98 1.49
N LEU A 107 14.48 11.12 0.57
CA LEU A 107 13.28 11.33 -0.24
C LEU A 107 12.02 11.40 0.62
N ARG A 108 11.86 10.49 1.59
CA ARG A 108 10.73 10.51 2.53
C ARG A 108 10.68 11.83 3.32
N ASN A 109 11.84 12.30 3.81
CA ASN A 109 11.93 13.57 4.52
C ASN A 109 11.58 14.75 3.62
N LYS A 110 12.07 14.77 2.37
CA LYS A 110 11.73 15.79 1.36
C LYS A 110 10.22 15.83 1.11
N VAL A 111 9.58 14.68 0.88
CA VAL A 111 8.12 14.59 0.70
C VAL A 111 7.37 15.14 1.91
N MET A 112 7.78 14.75 3.12
CA MET A 112 7.16 15.25 4.35
C MET A 112 7.31 16.78 4.49
N GLN A 113 8.50 17.32 4.23
CA GLN A 113 8.77 18.75 4.33
C GLN A 113 7.98 19.57 3.30
N TRP A 114 7.88 19.08 2.06
CA TRP A 114 7.30 19.85 0.95
C TRP A 114 5.79 19.71 0.87
N THR A 115 5.23 18.60 1.33
CA THR A 115 3.79 18.29 1.16
C THR A 115 3.05 18.11 2.48
N GLY A 116 3.76 17.90 3.60
CA GLY A 116 3.15 17.50 4.87
C GLY A 116 2.55 16.10 4.86
N ILE A 117 2.70 15.33 3.78
CA ILE A 117 2.14 13.97 3.65
C ILE A 117 3.17 12.95 4.16
N PRO A 118 2.85 12.17 5.21
CA PRO A 118 3.71 11.09 5.64
C PRO A 118 3.64 9.94 4.64
N THR A 119 4.80 9.43 4.24
CA THR A 119 4.93 8.31 3.30
C THR A 119 5.72 7.15 3.91
N SER A 120 5.69 6.00 3.23
CA SER A 120 6.55 4.86 3.52
C SER A 120 7.15 4.34 2.21
N ILE A 121 8.39 3.86 2.26
CA ILE A 121 9.10 3.37 1.07
C ILE A 121 9.58 1.94 1.34
N GLY A 122 9.15 1.02 0.49
CA GLY A 122 9.63 -0.37 0.46
C GLY A 122 10.50 -0.60 -0.75
N ILE A 123 11.70 -1.14 -0.54
CA ILE A 123 12.65 -1.45 -1.61
C ILE A 123 12.80 -2.97 -1.67
N ALA A 124 12.77 -3.54 -2.88
CA ALA A 124 13.07 -4.95 -3.14
C ALA A 124 13.35 -5.16 -4.65
N GLU A 125 13.81 -6.36 -5.01
CA GLU A 125 14.14 -6.72 -6.41
C GLU A 125 12.93 -6.84 -7.34
N THR A 126 11.75 -7.12 -6.79
CA THR A 126 10.52 -7.34 -7.56
C THR A 126 9.40 -6.45 -7.03
N LYS A 127 8.42 -6.08 -7.87
CA LYS A 127 7.29 -5.22 -7.45
C LYS A 127 6.49 -5.85 -6.32
N THR A 128 6.28 -7.17 -6.39
CA THR A 128 5.52 -7.87 -5.34
C THR A 128 6.28 -7.85 -4.02
N LEU A 129 7.60 -8.10 -4.02
CA LEU A 129 8.42 -7.98 -2.81
C LEU A 129 8.51 -6.53 -2.33
N ALA A 130 8.51 -5.54 -3.23
CA ALA A 130 8.52 -4.12 -2.86
C ALA A 130 7.23 -3.73 -2.12
N LYS A 131 6.07 -4.29 -2.50
CA LYS A 131 4.81 -4.15 -1.72
C LYS A 131 4.90 -4.80 -0.35
N VAL A 132 5.55 -5.96 -0.24
CA VAL A 132 5.82 -6.61 1.05
C VAL A 132 6.73 -5.72 1.91
N ALA A 133 7.82 -5.20 1.34
CA ALA A 133 8.73 -4.27 1.99
C ALA A 133 8.03 -3.00 2.46
N ASN A 134 7.15 -2.41 1.63
CA ASN A 134 6.40 -1.19 1.99
C ASN A 134 5.43 -1.46 3.16
N ARG A 135 4.78 -2.63 3.16
CA ARG A 135 3.96 -3.05 4.30
C ARG A 135 4.76 -3.12 5.59
N ILE A 136 5.97 -3.69 5.56
CA ILE A 136 6.88 -3.78 6.70
C ILE A 136 7.30 -2.38 7.13
N ALA A 137 7.76 -1.55 6.18
CA ALA A 137 8.14 -0.15 6.40
C ALA A 137 7.03 0.65 7.12
N LYS A 138 5.77 0.41 6.76
CA LYS A 138 4.62 1.11 7.34
C LYS A 138 4.21 0.62 8.74
N LYS A 139 4.47 -0.65 9.05
CA LYS A 139 3.89 -1.31 10.24
C LYS A 139 4.89 -1.66 11.33
N GLU A 140 6.12 -1.95 10.95
CA GLU A 140 7.12 -2.54 11.83
C GLU A 140 8.35 -1.65 11.97
N VAL A 141 8.54 -0.65 11.09
CA VAL A 141 9.76 0.16 11.05
C VAL A 141 9.45 1.63 11.31
N GLN A 142 10.04 2.20 12.37
CA GLN A 142 9.79 3.59 12.76
C GLN A 142 10.26 4.62 11.72
N SER A 143 11.35 4.32 11.00
CA SER A 143 11.87 5.21 9.95
C SER A 143 10.92 5.35 8.75
N GLY A 144 9.99 4.41 8.57
CA GLY A 144 9.11 4.36 7.41
C GLY A 144 9.79 3.91 6.11
N VAL A 145 11.03 3.41 6.17
CA VAL A 145 11.78 2.91 5.00
C VAL A 145 12.30 1.51 5.32
N PHE A 146 12.13 0.56 4.39
CA PHE A 146 12.62 -0.80 4.57
C PHE A 146 13.11 -1.41 3.25
N TRP A 147 14.27 -2.06 3.30
CA TRP A 147 14.85 -2.76 2.15
C TRP A 147 14.85 -4.26 2.39
N LEU A 148 14.07 -4.97 1.58
CA LEU A 148 13.90 -6.41 1.63
C LEU A 148 14.70 -7.05 0.48
N HIS A 149 15.95 -7.43 0.76
CA HIS A 149 16.89 -7.92 -0.26
C HIS A 149 17.58 -9.25 0.08
N CYS A 150 17.66 -9.62 1.35
CA CYS A 150 18.29 -10.88 1.75
C CYS A 150 17.29 -12.05 1.60
N PRO A 151 17.67 -13.19 0.97
CA PRO A 151 16.80 -14.35 0.81
C PRO A 151 16.25 -14.92 2.12
N ASP A 152 17.07 -15.01 3.17
CA ASP A 152 16.63 -15.47 4.49
C ASP A 152 15.62 -14.49 5.11
N MET A 153 15.88 -13.19 4.99
CA MET A 153 14.96 -12.15 5.44
C MET A 153 13.63 -12.23 4.68
N ILE A 154 13.65 -12.37 3.35
CA ILE A 154 12.46 -12.57 2.52
C ILE A 154 11.66 -13.77 3.05
N ARG A 155 12.30 -14.93 3.22
CA ARG A 155 11.65 -16.14 3.74
C ARG A 155 10.97 -15.86 5.09
N ASP A 156 11.68 -15.24 6.02
CA ASP A 156 11.20 -15.07 7.40
C ASP A 156 10.04 -14.07 7.50
N TYR A 157 10.00 -13.04 6.65
CA TYR A 157 8.83 -12.17 6.52
C TYR A 157 7.66 -12.86 5.81
N LEU A 158 7.92 -13.64 4.75
CA LEU A 158 6.85 -14.34 4.04
C LEU A 158 6.18 -15.43 4.89
N LYS A 159 6.92 -16.06 5.82
CA LYS A 159 6.36 -17.01 6.80
C LYS A 159 5.37 -16.35 7.76
N ARG A 160 5.57 -15.07 8.08
CA ARG A 160 4.69 -14.31 8.99
C ARG A 160 3.58 -13.53 8.28
N LEU A 161 3.66 -13.40 6.95
CA LEU A 161 2.70 -12.64 6.15
C LEU A 161 1.51 -13.53 5.79
N PRO A 162 0.29 -13.23 6.28
CA PRO A 162 -0.89 -13.98 5.86
C PRO A 162 -1.14 -13.78 4.37
N VAL A 163 -1.49 -14.86 3.66
CA VAL A 163 -1.70 -14.83 2.21
C VAL A 163 -2.84 -13.88 1.82
N SER A 164 -3.84 -13.72 2.69
CA SER A 164 -4.95 -12.77 2.54
C SER A 164 -4.53 -11.28 2.57
N LYS A 165 -3.29 -10.98 2.97
CA LYS A 165 -2.72 -9.62 3.00
C LYS A 165 -1.73 -9.36 1.87
N LEU A 166 -1.53 -10.33 0.98
CA LEU A 166 -0.61 -10.24 -0.14
C LEU A 166 -1.21 -9.43 -1.29
N TRP A 167 -0.39 -8.59 -1.92
CA TRP A 167 -0.80 -7.80 -3.09
C TRP A 167 -1.17 -8.74 -4.25
N GLY A 168 -2.36 -8.56 -4.82
CA GLY A 168 -2.91 -9.44 -5.86
C GLY A 168 -3.76 -10.61 -5.36
N VAL A 169 -3.84 -10.84 -4.03
CA VAL A 169 -4.74 -11.86 -3.44
C VAL A 169 -6.00 -11.20 -2.91
N GLY A 170 -7.11 -11.33 -3.65
CA GLY A 170 -8.43 -10.88 -3.22
C GLY A 170 -9.13 -11.88 -2.28
N GLN A 171 -10.26 -11.47 -1.68
CA GLN A 171 -11.03 -12.27 -0.71
C GLN A 171 -11.36 -13.69 -1.21
N ARG A 172 -11.82 -13.82 -2.46
CA ARG A 172 -12.14 -15.12 -3.06
C ARG A 172 -10.92 -16.04 -3.16
N HIS A 173 -9.77 -15.51 -3.57
CA HIS A 173 -8.53 -16.30 -3.63
C HIS A 173 -8.02 -16.63 -2.23
N ALA A 174 -8.09 -15.70 -1.28
CA ALA A 174 -7.72 -15.96 0.10
C ALA A 174 -8.51 -17.13 0.70
N ALA A 175 -9.84 -17.10 0.59
CA ALA A 175 -10.71 -18.20 1.05
C ALA A 175 -10.40 -19.52 0.34
N LYS A 176 -10.16 -19.49 -0.97
CA LYS A 176 -9.79 -20.70 -1.73
C LYS A 176 -8.44 -21.28 -1.26
N LEU A 177 -7.43 -20.44 -1.04
CA LEU A 177 -6.10 -20.87 -0.60
C LEU A 177 -6.15 -21.48 0.81
N GLU A 178 -6.97 -20.91 1.69
CA GLU A 178 -7.21 -21.42 3.04
C GLU A 178 -7.80 -22.84 3.03
N LEU A 179 -8.72 -23.15 2.10
CA LEU A 179 -9.24 -24.52 1.91
C LEU A 179 -8.16 -25.54 1.51
N TYR A 180 -7.03 -25.09 0.94
CA TYR A 180 -5.87 -25.93 0.63
C TYR A 180 -4.79 -25.88 1.72
N GLY A 181 -5.10 -25.34 2.90
CA GLY A 181 -4.17 -25.21 4.01
C GLY A 181 -3.04 -24.20 3.76
N ILE A 182 -3.22 -23.24 2.84
CA ILE A 182 -2.24 -22.19 2.55
C ILE A 182 -2.69 -20.92 3.28
N GLN A 183 -2.04 -20.63 4.40
CA GLN A 183 -2.31 -19.50 5.27
C GLN A 183 -1.27 -18.38 5.09
N THR A 184 -0.03 -18.71 4.75
CA THR A 184 1.08 -17.75 4.66
C THR A 184 1.52 -17.51 3.22
N ALA A 185 2.13 -16.35 2.96
CA ALA A 185 2.72 -16.04 1.66
C ALA A 185 3.86 -17.02 1.32
N TYR A 186 4.62 -17.46 2.33
CA TYR A 186 5.68 -18.47 2.15
C TYR A 186 5.11 -19.83 1.72
N GLU A 187 4.06 -20.33 2.36
CA GLU A 187 3.41 -21.58 1.93
C GLU A 187 2.93 -21.51 0.48
N LEU A 188 2.43 -20.34 0.05
CA LEU A 188 2.07 -20.13 -1.34
C LEU A 188 3.29 -20.24 -2.27
N THR A 189 4.46 -19.71 -1.88
CA THR A 189 5.69 -19.84 -2.68
C THR A 189 6.21 -21.27 -2.77
N GLN A 190 5.76 -22.20 -1.91
CA GLN A 190 6.15 -23.61 -1.98
C GLN A 190 5.33 -24.44 -2.98
N ARG A 191 4.23 -23.91 -3.51
CA ARG A 191 3.38 -24.66 -4.48
C ARG A 191 3.96 -24.66 -5.88
N SER A 192 3.82 -25.75 -6.64
CA SER A 192 4.32 -25.81 -8.01
C SER A 192 3.66 -24.78 -8.93
N ASP A 193 4.38 -24.35 -9.98
CA ASP A 193 3.87 -23.40 -10.97
C ASP A 193 2.55 -23.88 -11.61
N SER A 194 2.47 -25.17 -11.93
CA SER A 194 1.27 -25.82 -12.47
C SER A 194 0.08 -25.75 -11.49
N TRP A 195 0.34 -25.94 -10.19
CA TRP A 195 -0.69 -25.83 -9.16
C TRP A 195 -1.19 -24.39 -9.05
N ILE A 196 -0.28 -23.40 -9.02
CA ILE A 196 -0.64 -21.98 -8.92
C ILE A 196 -1.48 -21.55 -10.14
N GLN A 197 -1.06 -21.91 -11.34
CA GLN A 197 -1.78 -21.55 -12.56
C GLN A 197 -3.18 -22.18 -12.61
N LYS A 198 -3.32 -23.44 -12.19
CA LYS A 198 -4.61 -24.14 -12.11
C LYS A 198 -5.58 -23.51 -11.10
N HIS A 199 -5.09 -23.07 -9.94
CA HIS A 199 -5.95 -22.64 -8.83
C HIS A 199 -6.14 -21.13 -8.73
N MET A 200 -5.25 -20.32 -9.30
CA MET A 200 -5.32 -18.85 -9.28
C MET A 200 -5.55 -18.29 -10.68
N SER A 201 -4.47 -18.09 -11.45
CA SER A 201 -4.43 -17.63 -12.85
C SER A 201 -2.97 -17.43 -13.26
N ILE A 202 -2.72 -17.03 -14.52
CA ILE A 202 -1.39 -16.57 -14.96
C ILE A 202 -0.90 -15.35 -14.18
N VAL A 203 -1.81 -14.49 -13.69
CA VAL A 203 -1.46 -13.34 -12.86
C VAL A 203 -1.01 -13.80 -11.47
N GLY A 204 -1.69 -14.80 -10.90
CA GLY A 204 -1.27 -15.44 -9.66
C GLY A 204 0.12 -16.07 -9.76
N LEU A 205 0.41 -16.74 -10.88
CA LEU A 205 1.73 -17.32 -11.14
C LEU A 205 2.84 -16.27 -11.20
N LYS A 206 2.61 -15.16 -11.92
CA LYS A 206 3.57 -14.04 -11.98
C LYS A 206 3.86 -13.44 -10.60
N MET A 207 2.81 -13.26 -9.80
CA MET A 207 2.93 -12.75 -8.42
C MET A 207 3.76 -13.71 -7.53
N VAL A 208 3.53 -15.02 -7.63
CA VAL A 208 4.30 -16.01 -6.86
C VAL A 208 5.76 -16.08 -7.34
N LYS A 209 6.01 -15.98 -8.64
CA LYS A 209 7.37 -15.87 -9.18
C LYS A 209 8.10 -14.64 -8.65
N GLU A 210 7.42 -13.49 -8.58
CA GLU A 210 8.00 -12.28 -7.99
C GLU A 210 8.34 -12.45 -6.51
N LEU A 211 7.52 -13.16 -5.73
CA LEU A 211 7.84 -13.50 -4.34
C LEU A 211 9.06 -14.41 -4.20
N ARG A 212 9.36 -15.21 -5.24
CA ARG A 212 10.57 -16.05 -5.33
C ARG A 212 11.77 -15.28 -5.90
N GLY A 213 11.66 -13.96 -6.08
CA GLY A 213 12.72 -13.13 -6.65
C GLY A 213 12.84 -13.19 -8.17
N ILE A 214 11.87 -13.76 -8.89
CA ILE A 214 11.87 -13.83 -10.35
C ILE A 214 11.02 -12.67 -10.91
N PRO A 215 11.63 -11.64 -11.51
CA PRO A 215 10.88 -10.49 -12.01
C PRO A 215 9.93 -10.87 -13.15
N CYS A 216 8.66 -10.52 -13.00
CA CYS A 216 7.58 -10.74 -13.97
C CYS A 216 6.85 -9.44 -14.35
N TYR A 217 6.95 -8.39 -13.54
CA TYR A 217 6.31 -7.10 -13.81
C TYR A 217 7.37 -6.02 -14.07
N LYS A 218 7.47 -5.57 -15.32
CA LYS A 218 8.31 -4.42 -15.67
C LYS A 218 7.72 -3.12 -15.12
N LEU A 219 8.56 -2.13 -14.86
CA LEU A 219 8.11 -0.75 -14.63
C LEU A 219 7.46 -0.23 -15.91
N GLY A 220 6.22 0.20 -15.80
CA GLY A 220 5.49 0.88 -16.86
C GLY A 220 6.04 2.29 -17.05
N THR A 221 5.95 2.80 -18.27
CA THR A 221 6.38 4.15 -18.64
C THR A 221 5.24 5.18 -18.57
N ALA A 222 4.00 4.76 -18.30
CA ALA A 222 2.84 5.65 -18.18
C ALA A 222 1.73 5.05 -17.30
N TRP A 223 0.98 5.92 -16.58
CA TRP A 223 -0.24 5.53 -15.88
C TRP A 223 -1.30 5.09 -16.89
N GLN A 224 -1.63 3.79 -16.92
CA GLN A 224 -2.79 3.30 -17.66
C GLN A 224 -3.97 3.14 -16.70
N ARG A 225 -5.01 3.96 -16.88
CA ARG A 225 -6.28 3.81 -16.16
C ARG A 225 -6.80 2.40 -16.40
N LYS A 226 -6.84 1.55 -15.37
CA LYS A 226 -7.52 0.24 -15.47
C LYS A 226 -8.98 0.51 -15.80
N LYS A 227 -9.43 0.11 -16.98
CA LYS A 227 -10.85 0.12 -17.33
C LYS A 227 -11.55 -0.83 -16.35
N SER A 228 -12.58 -0.31 -15.68
CA SER A 228 -13.48 -1.10 -14.84
C SER A 228 -14.33 -2.03 -15.68
#